data_AF-A0A259RPU6-F1
#
_entry.id   AF-A0A259RPU6-F1
#
_cell.length_a   1.000
_cell.length_b   1.000
_cell.length_c   1.000
_cell.angle_alpha   90.00
_cell.angle_beta   90.00
_cell.angle_gamma   90.00
#
_symmetry.space_group_name_H-M   'P 1'
#
loop_
_entity.id
_entity.type
_entity.pdbx_description
1 polymer ?
#
loop_
_entity_poly.entity_id
_entity_poly.type
_entity_poly.pdbx_seq_one_letter_code
_entity_poly.pdbx_strand_id
1 'polypeptide(L)'
;MLPSRRRFLISSLAVTGMPLLVRAQQVGLGGSGALPAGVAQALETARIPQQSCAFVLQPLDSPSPQIAFNGAALMNPASVLKLVTTYAALRILGPAYVWKTPVYATGPIRAGVLQGDLAFVGSGDPHLMADNLWSIAVRLRDLGIRRIRGDVLIDRQAFDLPPHNPGAFDGDATAPYNVGPDPFLVNFGVLRLGFVPDAQAQQVRVTVEPPVAGFDLREAPKLTSAACGNWKDKLRADWKQPFAPRFAGGFAAACGPQTWNIAPEVSDNAYVQRLLPALAVLVRDINKYSNNVMAQQVFLTLALQAGAQRATWGLAQQAVEQWLSTHNLSMPGLVLDNGCGLSRIARISAAELNALLRSAWNSPVMPEFVSSLPLAGEDGTLRRHFRDPDTAGRIHAKTGSLDGVLSLAGYAQTRAGQRYTFAALVNDPRAGGAWPALEAFVNGFMQTA
;
A
#
# COMPACT_ATOMS: atom_id res chain seq x y z
N MET A 1 14.16 42.80 -39.34
CA MET A 1 12.78 43.33 -39.35
C MET A 1 12.01 42.69 -38.22
N LEU A 2 11.39 43.50 -37.34
CA LEU A 2 10.54 43.06 -36.23
C LEU A 2 9.17 43.74 -36.40
N PRO A 3 8.04 43.02 -36.40
CA PRO A 3 6.72 43.64 -36.49
C PRO A 3 6.27 44.24 -35.14
N SER A 4 5.45 45.28 -35.24
CA SER A 4 5.15 46.24 -34.16
C SER A 4 4.15 45.77 -33.11
N ARG A 5 4.34 46.23 -31.87
CA ARG A 5 3.33 46.18 -30.80
C ARG A 5 2.06 46.96 -31.20
N ARG A 6 0.87 46.35 -31.06
CA ARG A 6 -0.40 47.09 -30.96
C ARG A 6 -0.83 47.15 -29.50
N ARG A 7 -1.13 48.35 -29.00
CA ARG A 7 -1.78 48.57 -27.69
C ARG A 7 -3.28 48.39 -27.85
N PHE A 8 -3.92 47.60 -26.99
CA PHE A 8 -5.36 47.64 -26.79
C PHE A 8 -5.66 48.39 -25.49
N LEU A 9 -6.64 49.29 -25.55
CA LEU A 9 -7.17 50.01 -24.39
C LEU A 9 -8.08 49.08 -23.61
N ILE A 10 -7.88 48.99 -22.29
CA ILE A 10 -8.78 48.27 -21.38
C ILE A 10 -9.85 49.27 -20.92
N SER A 11 -11.09 49.06 -21.36
CA SER A 11 -12.27 49.77 -20.85
C SER A 11 -12.82 49.03 -19.63
N SER A 12 -12.76 49.68 -18.47
CA SER A 12 -13.20 49.11 -17.18
C SER A 12 -14.73 48.98 -17.10
N LEU A 13 -15.25 47.76 -17.14
CA LEU A 13 -16.63 47.44 -16.78
C LEU A 13 -16.66 46.89 -15.35
N ALA A 14 -17.23 47.66 -14.43
CA ALA A 14 -17.42 47.24 -13.05
C ALA A 14 -18.57 46.21 -12.97
N VAL A 15 -18.22 44.93 -12.82
CA VAL A 15 -19.19 43.87 -12.52
C VAL A 15 -19.41 43.83 -11.00
N THR A 16 -20.58 44.27 -10.55
CA THR A 16 -21.02 44.10 -9.16
C THR A 16 -21.30 42.63 -8.89
N GLY A 17 -20.31 41.92 -8.34
CA GLY A 17 -20.46 40.52 -7.95
C GLY A 17 -21.39 40.36 -6.74
N MET A 18 -22.58 39.79 -6.96
CA MET A 18 -23.34 39.18 -5.86
C MET A 18 -22.55 38.00 -5.28
N PRO A 19 -22.43 37.86 -3.95
CA PRO A 19 -21.78 36.70 -3.36
C PRO A 19 -22.65 35.46 -3.55
N LEU A 20 -22.20 34.56 -4.44
CA LEU A 20 -22.71 33.19 -4.51
C LEU A 20 -22.35 32.48 -3.20
N LEU A 21 -23.31 32.43 -2.27
CA LEU A 21 -23.24 31.60 -1.07
C LEU A 21 -23.20 30.13 -1.46
N VAL A 22 -21.98 29.59 -1.62
CA VAL A 22 -21.75 28.15 -1.73
C VAL A 22 -22.19 27.51 -0.42
N ARG A 23 -23.38 26.90 -0.43
CA ARG A 23 -23.84 26.05 0.67
C ARG A 23 -22.90 24.85 0.77
N ALA A 24 -22.02 24.86 1.76
CA ALA A 24 -21.32 23.66 2.17
C ALA A 24 -22.36 22.59 2.52
N GLN A 25 -22.33 21.46 1.81
CA GLN A 25 -23.17 20.32 2.15
C GLN A 25 -22.66 19.75 3.48
N GLN A 26 -23.40 20.00 4.57
CA GLN A 26 -23.18 19.27 5.81
C GLN A 26 -23.47 17.79 5.57
N VAL A 27 -22.51 16.93 5.92
CA VAL A 27 -22.69 15.48 5.90
C VAL A 27 -23.79 15.13 6.90
N GLY A 28 -24.95 14.68 6.40
CA GLY A 28 -26.11 14.41 7.22
C GLY A 28 -25.90 13.20 8.14
N LEU A 29 -25.89 13.43 9.45
CA LEU A 29 -25.78 12.42 10.52
C LEU A 29 -27.09 11.59 10.69
N GLY A 30 -27.77 11.26 9.60
CA GLY A 30 -29.12 10.68 9.59
C GLY A 30 -29.23 9.18 9.82
N GLY A 31 -28.19 8.54 10.39
CA GLY A 31 -28.17 7.08 10.64
C GLY A 31 -28.49 6.74 12.10
N SER A 32 -28.86 5.48 12.35
CA SER A 32 -29.01 4.98 13.72
C SER A 32 -27.72 5.15 14.51
N GLY A 33 -27.82 5.76 15.70
CA GLY A 33 -26.73 5.93 16.66
C GLY A 33 -26.53 4.73 17.59
N ALA A 34 -27.23 3.61 17.37
CA ALA A 34 -27.10 2.38 18.14
C ALA A 34 -26.52 1.24 17.29
N LEU A 35 -25.68 0.39 17.89
CA LEU A 35 -25.15 -0.80 17.22
C LEU A 35 -26.21 -1.91 17.10
N PRO A 36 -26.20 -2.72 16.02
CA PRO A 36 -26.99 -3.95 15.96
C PRO A 36 -26.62 -4.90 17.10
N ALA A 37 -27.62 -5.61 17.65
CA ALA A 37 -27.45 -6.43 18.85
C ALA A 37 -26.31 -7.47 18.74
N GLY A 38 -26.16 -8.14 17.59
CA GLY A 38 -25.08 -9.09 17.36
C GLY A 38 -23.68 -8.45 17.37
N VAL A 39 -23.55 -7.19 16.94
CA VAL A 39 -22.29 -6.44 17.02
C VAL A 39 -21.98 -6.10 18.47
N ALA A 40 -22.98 -5.59 19.22
CA ALA A 40 -22.83 -5.27 20.63
C ALA A 40 -22.42 -6.50 21.47
N GLN A 41 -23.07 -7.65 21.25
CA GLN A 41 -22.77 -8.90 21.95
C GLN A 41 -21.38 -9.46 21.59
N ALA A 42 -20.95 -9.35 20.33
CA ALA A 42 -19.61 -9.76 19.91
C ALA A 42 -18.51 -8.88 20.52
N LEU A 43 -18.72 -7.55 20.61
CA LEU A 43 -17.83 -6.63 21.30
C LEU A 43 -17.76 -6.93 22.81
N GLU A 44 -18.89 -7.18 23.47
CA GLU A 44 -18.96 -7.58 24.88
C GLU A 44 -18.21 -8.89 25.14
N THR A 45 -18.35 -9.88 24.26
CA THR A 45 -17.63 -11.17 24.33
C THR A 45 -16.12 -10.97 24.21
N ALA A 46 -15.67 -10.10 23.30
CA ALA A 46 -14.28 -9.66 23.19
C ALA A 46 -13.85 -8.70 24.33
N ARG A 47 -14.79 -8.29 25.20
CA ARG A 47 -14.67 -7.30 26.27
C ARG A 47 -14.33 -5.89 25.80
N ILE A 48 -14.51 -5.59 24.51
CA ILE A 48 -14.18 -4.31 23.87
C ILE A 48 -15.31 -3.30 24.15
N PRO A 49 -15.01 -2.12 24.72
CA PRO A 49 -16.02 -1.09 24.94
C PRO A 49 -16.54 -0.53 23.61
N GLN A 50 -17.84 -0.29 23.50
CA GLN A 50 -18.43 0.20 22.25
C GLN A 50 -17.87 1.57 21.85
N GLN A 51 -17.55 2.45 22.81
CA GLN A 51 -16.93 3.75 22.56
C GLN A 51 -15.53 3.66 21.92
N SER A 52 -14.86 2.51 22.02
CA SER A 52 -13.59 2.22 21.35
C SER A 52 -13.77 1.86 19.86
N CYS A 53 -14.98 2.02 19.30
CA CYS A 53 -15.35 1.60 17.96
C CYS A 53 -16.11 2.70 17.20
N ALA A 54 -16.09 2.66 15.87
CA ALA A 54 -16.96 3.43 14.97
C ALA A 54 -17.44 2.56 13.81
N PHE A 55 -18.73 2.68 13.46
CA PHE A 55 -19.38 1.88 12.43
C PHE A 55 -20.30 2.75 11.58
N VAL A 56 -20.06 2.75 10.27
CA VAL A 56 -20.91 3.41 9.26
C VAL A 56 -21.35 2.38 8.22
N LEU A 57 -22.65 2.36 7.93
CA LEU A 57 -23.26 1.60 6.85
C LEU A 57 -24.17 2.51 6.03
N GLN A 58 -24.02 2.50 4.70
CA GLN A 58 -24.86 3.32 3.83
C GLN A 58 -25.17 2.61 2.51
N PRO A 59 -26.45 2.44 2.14
CA PRO A 59 -26.84 2.07 0.77
C PRO A 59 -26.29 3.08 -0.24
N LEU A 60 -25.75 2.62 -1.37
CA LEU A 60 -25.09 3.49 -2.34
C LEU A 60 -26.06 4.48 -3.02
N ASP A 61 -27.32 4.09 -3.16
CA ASP A 61 -28.46 4.89 -3.63
C ASP A 61 -29.06 5.82 -2.56
N SER A 62 -28.84 5.56 -1.27
CA SER A 62 -29.31 6.43 -0.18
C SER A 62 -28.39 7.65 0.02
N PRO A 63 -28.92 8.88 0.18
CA PRO A 63 -28.12 10.05 0.53
C PRO A 63 -27.62 10.03 1.99
N SER A 64 -28.28 9.31 2.89
CA SER A 64 -27.92 9.20 4.32
C SER A 64 -27.53 7.78 4.73
N PRO A 65 -26.63 7.62 5.71
CA PRO A 65 -26.29 6.32 6.28
C PRO A 65 -27.49 5.69 7.01
N GLN A 66 -27.56 4.36 7.04
CA GLN A 66 -28.50 3.61 7.88
C GLN A 66 -27.95 3.43 9.30
N ILE A 67 -26.64 3.23 9.43
CA ILE A 67 -25.94 3.14 10.73
C ILE A 67 -24.82 4.17 10.70
N ALA A 68 -24.69 4.95 11.78
CA ALA A 68 -23.67 5.99 11.94
C ALA A 68 -23.11 6.03 13.38
N PHE A 69 -22.91 4.86 13.98
CA PHE A 69 -22.41 4.74 15.35
C PHE A 69 -21.00 5.32 15.46
N ASN A 70 -20.83 6.35 16.29
CA ASN A 70 -19.57 7.07 16.52
C ASN A 70 -18.88 7.53 15.21
N GLY A 71 -19.65 7.71 14.12
CA GLY A 71 -19.12 7.75 12.76
C GLY A 71 -18.13 8.90 12.48
N ALA A 72 -18.20 9.99 13.25
CA ALA A 72 -17.33 11.15 13.14
C ALA A 72 -16.07 11.10 14.02
N ALA A 73 -15.90 10.08 14.88
CA ALA A 73 -14.71 9.98 15.72
C ALA A 73 -13.45 9.71 14.88
N LEU A 74 -12.38 10.43 15.18
CA LEU A 74 -11.08 10.25 14.54
C LEU A 74 -10.35 9.07 15.18
N MET A 75 -10.21 8.00 14.41
CA MET A 75 -9.62 6.74 14.85
C MET A 75 -8.40 6.41 13.98
N ASN A 76 -7.49 5.60 14.49
CA ASN A 76 -6.43 5.02 13.70
C ASN A 76 -7.02 3.93 12.78
N PRO A 77 -6.91 4.06 11.44
CA PRO A 77 -7.48 3.12 10.47
C PRO A 77 -6.54 1.96 10.08
N ALA A 78 -5.30 1.97 10.57
CA ALA A 78 -4.23 1.11 10.06
C ALA A 78 -4.17 1.13 8.51
N SER A 79 -3.96 -0.03 7.87
CA SER A 79 -3.90 -0.16 6.41
C SER A 79 -5.20 0.15 5.64
N VAL A 80 -6.31 0.50 6.29
CA VAL A 80 -7.49 1.05 5.59
C VAL A 80 -7.19 2.45 5.03
N LEU A 81 -6.21 3.18 5.58
CA LEU A 81 -5.72 4.46 5.06
C LEU A 81 -5.29 4.38 3.58
N LYS A 82 -4.81 3.22 3.12
CA LYS A 82 -4.42 2.98 1.72
C LYS A 82 -5.56 3.23 0.72
N LEU A 83 -6.83 3.19 1.14
CA LEU A 83 -7.96 3.57 0.29
C LEU A 83 -7.85 5.03 -0.17
N VAL A 84 -7.39 5.94 0.69
CA VAL A 84 -7.21 7.36 0.35
C VAL A 84 -6.11 7.49 -0.72
N THR A 85 -4.93 6.93 -0.45
CA THR A 85 -3.77 6.97 -1.35
C THR A 85 -4.06 6.32 -2.70
N THR A 86 -4.67 5.13 -2.72
CA THR A 86 -4.93 4.40 -3.97
C THR A 86 -6.05 5.02 -4.80
N TYR A 87 -7.10 5.56 -4.18
CA TYR A 87 -8.14 6.29 -4.91
C TYR A 87 -7.60 7.61 -5.47
N ALA A 88 -6.89 8.40 -4.66
CA ALA A 88 -6.24 9.63 -5.10
C ALA A 88 -5.28 9.37 -6.27
N ALA A 89 -4.47 8.31 -6.20
CA ALA A 89 -3.57 7.92 -7.29
C ALA A 89 -4.30 7.59 -8.59
N LEU A 90 -5.35 6.75 -8.55
CA LEU A 90 -6.15 6.45 -9.76
C LEU A 90 -6.77 7.71 -10.38
N ARG A 91 -7.12 8.71 -9.56
CA ARG A 91 -7.74 9.97 -10.00
C ARG A 91 -6.75 11.04 -10.48
N ILE A 92 -5.55 11.10 -9.89
CA ILE A 92 -4.50 12.09 -10.21
C ILE A 92 -3.62 11.61 -11.37
N LEU A 93 -3.19 10.34 -11.34
CA LEU A 93 -2.27 9.76 -12.33
C LEU A 93 -3.00 9.10 -13.51
N GLY A 94 -4.19 8.55 -13.25
CA GLY A 94 -4.97 7.73 -14.19
C GLY A 94 -4.57 6.24 -14.16
N PRO A 95 -5.51 5.30 -14.37
CA PRO A 95 -5.27 3.85 -14.21
C PRO A 95 -4.22 3.28 -15.17
N ALA A 96 -4.01 3.95 -16.31
CA ALA A 96 -3.01 3.62 -17.32
C ALA A 96 -1.62 4.27 -17.08
N TYR A 97 -1.41 4.95 -15.95
CA TYR A 97 -0.10 5.48 -15.59
C TYR A 97 0.94 4.35 -15.45
N VAL A 98 2.14 4.58 -15.98
CA VAL A 98 3.27 3.65 -15.91
C VAL A 98 4.49 4.46 -15.50
N TRP A 99 5.15 4.03 -14.41
CA TRP A 99 6.42 4.62 -13.96
C TRP A 99 7.52 4.48 -15.03
N LYS A 100 8.57 5.29 -14.90
CA LYS A 100 9.69 5.32 -15.85
C LYS A 100 10.97 5.54 -15.07
N THR A 101 11.95 4.66 -15.23
CA THR A 101 13.17 4.65 -14.38
C THR A 101 14.43 4.96 -15.21
N PRO A 102 14.43 6.09 -15.97
CA PRO A 102 15.19 6.22 -17.20
C PRO A 102 16.70 5.96 -17.03
N VAL A 103 17.28 5.38 -18.08
CA VAL A 103 18.69 5.01 -18.16
C VAL A 103 19.39 5.95 -19.12
N TYR A 104 20.47 6.58 -18.67
CA TYR A 104 21.28 7.48 -19.47
C TYR A 104 22.69 6.95 -19.62
N ALA A 105 23.25 7.05 -20.82
CA ALA A 105 24.66 6.86 -21.08
C ALA A 105 25.33 8.24 -21.17
N THR A 106 26.36 8.51 -20.36
CA THR A 106 27.00 9.84 -20.32
C THR A 106 28.03 10.07 -21.43
N GLY A 107 28.29 9.06 -22.27
CA GLY A 107 29.25 9.13 -23.38
C GLY A 107 28.91 8.23 -24.58
N PRO A 108 29.69 8.31 -25.67
CA PRO A 108 29.46 7.54 -26.89
C PRO A 108 29.87 6.07 -26.74
N ILE A 109 29.22 5.19 -27.51
CA ILE A 109 29.60 3.78 -27.62
C ILE A 109 30.64 3.63 -28.75
N ARG A 110 31.82 3.08 -28.46
CA ARG A 110 32.89 2.85 -29.45
C ARG A 110 33.38 1.41 -29.36
N ALA A 111 33.34 0.66 -30.46
CA ALA A 111 33.70 -0.76 -30.52
C ALA A 111 33.03 -1.60 -29.40
N GLY A 112 31.76 -1.30 -29.11
CA GLY A 112 31.01 -1.93 -28.01
C GLY A 112 31.41 -1.52 -26.59
N VAL A 113 32.23 -0.48 -26.43
CA VAL A 113 32.59 0.07 -25.12
C VAL A 113 31.96 1.45 -24.94
N LEU A 114 31.08 1.60 -23.95
CA LEU A 114 30.55 2.89 -23.52
C LEU A 114 31.67 3.74 -22.91
N GLN A 115 31.97 4.88 -23.54
CA GLN A 115 33.02 5.83 -23.13
C GLN A 115 32.49 6.84 -22.10
N GLY A 116 31.94 6.32 -21.01
CA GLY A 116 31.32 7.10 -19.94
C GLY A 116 30.61 6.17 -18.96
N ASP A 117 29.75 6.75 -18.16
CA ASP A 117 28.96 6.11 -17.10
C ASP A 117 27.59 5.71 -17.62
N LEU A 118 26.96 4.79 -16.89
CA LEU A 118 25.56 4.41 -17.07
C LEU A 118 24.76 4.83 -15.83
N ALA A 119 23.89 5.83 -15.97
CA ALA A 119 23.10 6.38 -14.87
C ALA A 119 21.65 5.88 -14.88
N PHE A 120 21.14 5.44 -13.73
CA PHE A 120 19.74 5.10 -13.49
C PHE A 120 19.06 6.18 -12.68
N VAL A 121 17.91 6.68 -13.14
CA VAL A 121 17.11 7.66 -12.38
C VAL A 121 15.94 6.97 -11.71
N GLY A 122 15.99 6.91 -10.38
CA GLY A 122 14.90 6.40 -9.56
C GLY A 122 13.71 7.35 -9.56
N SER A 123 12.55 6.90 -10.02
CA SER A 123 11.32 7.69 -10.10
C SER A 123 10.29 7.37 -9.01
N GLY A 124 10.63 6.52 -8.04
CA GLY A 124 9.67 6.01 -7.05
C GLY A 124 8.78 4.89 -7.58
N ASP A 125 9.31 4.05 -8.47
CA ASP A 125 8.59 2.91 -9.04
C ASP A 125 8.23 1.88 -7.96
N PRO A 126 6.93 1.57 -7.74
CA PRO A 126 6.52 0.63 -6.70
C PRO A 126 6.72 -0.85 -7.07
N HIS A 127 7.07 -1.19 -8.31
CA HIS A 127 7.17 -2.59 -8.77
C HIS A 127 8.32 -2.79 -9.74
N LEU A 128 9.46 -2.20 -9.40
CA LEU A 128 10.72 -2.45 -10.06
C LEU A 128 11.29 -3.80 -9.61
N MET A 129 11.38 -4.77 -10.53
CA MET A 129 11.77 -6.16 -10.24
C MET A 129 13.07 -6.58 -10.95
N ALA A 130 13.76 -7.58 -10.40
CA ALA A 130 14.99 -8.19 -10.91
C ALA A 130 14.90 -8.55 -12.42
N ASP A 131 13.78 -9.13 -12.85
CA ASP A 131 13.53 -9.50 -14.25
C ASP A 131 13.40 -8.29 -15.18
N ASN A 132 12.94 -7.14 -14.65
CA ASN A 132 13.01 -5.89 -15.41
C ASN A 132 14.47 -5.50 -15.61
N LEU A 133 15.32 -5.57 -14.58
CA LEU A 133 16.74 -5.21 -14.69
C LEU A 133 17.44 -6.07 -15.74
N TRP A 134 17.19 -7.38 -15.72
CA TRP A 134 17.68 -8.32 -16.73
C TRP A 134 17.23 -7.94 -18.16
N SER A 135 15.95 -7.61 -18.33
CA SER A 135 15.37 -7.31 -19.64
C SER A 135 16.00 -6.09 -20.33
N ILE A 136 16.55 -5.14 -19.57
CA ILE A 136 17.30 -4.03 -20.18
C ILE A 136 18.82 -4.24 -20.11
N ALA A 137 19.36 -5.11 -19.26
CA ALA A 137 20.70 -5.64 -19.48
C ALA A 137 20.82 -6.28 -20.88
N VAL A 138 19.79 -7.01 -21.33
CA VAL A 138 19.64 -7.47 -22.72
C VAL A 138 19.60 -6.28 -23.69
N ARG A 139 18.72 -5.30 -23.47
CA ARG A 139 18.58 -4.15 -24.37
C ARG A 139 19.84 -3.27 -24.50
N LEU A 140 20.70 -3.21 -23.47
CA LEU A 140 22.03 -2.57 -23.59
C LEU A 140 22.94 -3.36 -24.53
N ARG A 141 22.90 -4.70 -24.50
CA ARG A 141 23.63 -5.56 -25.46
C ARG A 141 23.14 -5.34 -26.89
N ASP A 142 21.83 -5.14 -27.08
CA ASP A 142 21.23 -4.85 -28.39
C ASP A 142 21.64 -3.47 -28.93
N LEU A 143 21.78 -2.48 -28.04
CA LEU A 143 22.41 -1.18 -28.36
C LEU A 143 23.93 -1.28 -28.59
N GLY A 144 24.50 -2.48 -28.61
CA GLY A 144 25.91 -2.74 -28.86
C GLY A 144 26.82 -2.59 -27.64
N ILE A 145 26.31 -2.24 -26.45
CA ILE A 145 27.13 -2.08 -25.25
C ILE A 145 27.59 -3.45 -24.77
N ARG A 146 28.88 -3.72 -24.91
CA ARG A 146 29.56 -4.93 -24.44
C ARG A 146 30.34 -4.72 -23.15
N ARG A 147 30.85 -3.50 -22.92
CA ARG A 147 31.56 -3.07 -21.71
C ARG A 147 31.23 -1.61 -21.39
N ILE A 148 31.20 -1.27 -20.10
CA ILE A 148 31.15 0.12 -19.62
C ILE A 148 32.57 0.50 -19.18
N ARG A 149 33.02 1.74 -19.47
CA ARG A 149 34.33 2.24 -19.06
C ARG A 149 34.27 3.01 -17.73
N GLY A 150 33.24 3.83 -17.57
CA GLY A 150 32.96 4.55 -16.32
C GLY A 150 32.12 3.71 -15.37
N ASP A 151 31.41 4.40 -14.48
CA ASP A 151 30.67 3.79 -13.37
C ASP A 151 29.22 3.46 -13.73
N VAL A 152 28.58 2.73 -12.82
CA VAL A 152 27.12 2.56 -12.80
C VAL A 152 26.56 3.42 -11.68
N LEU A 153 25.95 4.55 -12.06
CA LEU A 153 25.46 5.58 -11.16
C LEU A 153 23.95 5.41 -10.91
N ILE A 154 23.48 5.74 -9.70
CA ILE A 154 22.05 5.83 -9.41
C ILE A 154 21.71 7.15 -8.76
N ASP A 155 20.69 7.78 -9.35
CA ASP A 155 20.07 9.00 -8.89
C ASP A 155 18.85 8.67 -8.03
N ARG A 156 18.97 8.97 -6.73
CA ARG A 156 17.89 8.94 -5.71
C ARG A 156 17.32 10.32 -5.41
N GLN A 157 17.57 11.33 -6.24
CA GLN A 157 17.16 12.69 -5.93
C GLN A 157 15.65 12.91 -5.98
N ALA A 158 14.87 12.00 -6.58
CA ALA A 158 13.42 12.15 -6.64
C ALA A 158 12.74 12.21 -5.27
N PHE A 159 13.33 11.65 -4.20
CA PHE A 159 12.79 11.77 -2.83
C PHE A 159 13.76 12.50 -1.89
N ASP A 160 13.18 13.19 -0.90
CA ASP A 160 13.89 13.89 0.17
C ASP A 160 13.23 13.54 1.50
N LEU A 161 13.68 12.42 2.08
CA LEU A 161 13.06 11.81 3.27
C LEU A 161 14.03 11.83 4.45
N PRO A 162 13.52 11.93 5.69
CA PRO A 162 14.35 11.72 6.87
C PRO A 162 14.89 10.27 6.89
N PRO A 163 16.03 10.02 7.58
CA PRO A 163 16.56 8.67 7.75
C PRO A 163 15.49 7.69 8.27
N HIS A 164 15.32 6.57 7.56
CA HIS A 164 14.36 5.54 7.92
C HIS A 164 14.99 4.53 8.89
N ASN A 165 14.28 4.23 9.98
CA ASN A 165 14.62 3.13 10.88
C ASN A 165 13.52 2.07 10.79
N PRO A 166 13.77 0.91 10.14
CA PRO A 166 12.73 -0.11 9.95
C PRO A 166 12.29 -0.74 11.29
N GLY A 167 13.14 -0.76 12.32
CA GLY A 167 12.76 -1.27 13.64
C GLY A 167 11.93 -0.29 14.49
N ALA A 168 11.72 0.95 14.06
CA ALA A 168 11.14 1.99 14.91
C ALA A 168 9.65 1.80 15.27
N PHE A 169 8.90 1.00 14.50
CA PHE A 169 7.46 0.84 14.71
C PHE A 169 7.09 -0.22 15.77
N ASP A 170 7.82 -1.33 15.79
CA ASP A 170 7.54 -2.53 16.60
C ASP A 170 8.78 -3.35 16.99
N GLY A 171 9.98 -2.92 16.60
CA GLY A 171 11.25 -3.62 16.85
C GLY A 171 11.66 -4.65 15.78
N ASP A 172 10.81 -5.00 14.81
CA ASP A 172 11.19 -5.94 13.73
C ASP A 172 11.76 -5.20 12.52
N ALA A 173 13.04 -4.87 12.59
CA ALA A 173 13.77 -4.26 11.48
C ALA A 173 13.81 -5.10 10.19
N THR A 174 13.50 -6.41 10.26
CA THR A 174 13.58 -7.35 9.12
C THR A 174 12.24 -7.60 8.44
N ALA A 175 11.16 -7.10 9.03
CA ALA A 175 9.81 -7.26 8.53
C ALA A 175 9.65 -6.61 7.14
N PRO A 176 9.17 -7.35 6.11
CA PRO A 176 8.88 -6.78 4.79
C PRO A 176 7.89 -5.61 4.78
N TYR A 177 7.06 -5.48 5.82
CA TYR A 177 6.11 -4.36 5.95
C TYR A 177 6.75 -3.10 6.56
N ASN A 178 7.96 -3.20 7.12
CA ASN A 178 8.75 -2.08 7.68
C ASN A 178 9.78 -1.52 6.69
N VAL A 179 9.83 -2.00 5.44
CA VAL A 179 10.67 -1.42 4.37
C VAL A 179 10.25 0.02 4.09
N GLY A 180 11.21 0.94 4.08
CA GLY A 180 11.00 2.34 3.68
C GLY A 180 11.01 2.52 2.16
N PRO A 181 10.37 3.57 1.62
CA PRO A 181 10.39 3.83 0.19
C PRO A 181 11.78 4.29 -0.26
N ASP A 182 12.18 3.84 -1.45
CA ASP A 182 13.40 4.26 -2.12
C ASP A 182 13.04 4.67 -3.56
N PRO A 183 13.58 5.78 -4.11
CA PRO A 183 13.33 6.17 -5.51
C PRO A 183 13.62 5.05 -6.51
N PHE A 184 14.52 4.15 -6.11
CA PHE A 184 15.15 3.08 -6.83
C PHE A 184 14.89 1.71 -6.13
N LEU A 185 13.66 1.48 -5.67
CA LEU A 185 13.28 0.28 -4.90
C LEU A 185 13.17 -1.00 -5.75
N VAL A 186 14.20 -1.83 -5.76
CA VAL A 186 14.18 -3.15 -6.43
C VAL A 186 13.52 -4.21 -5.52
N ASN A 187 12.67 -5.07 -6.09
CA ASN A 187 12.04 -6.22 -5.41
C ASN A 187 11.35 -5.87 -4.08
N PHE A 188 10.76 -4.68 -4.00
CA PHE A 188 10.15 -4.13 -2.78
C PHE A 188 11.13 -4.00 -1.59
N GLY A 189 12.45 -3.98 -1.82
CA GLY A 189 13.47 -4.02 -0.77
C GLY A 189 13.58 -5.36 -0.05
N VAL A 190 13.13 -6.45 -0.68
CA VAL A 190 12.96 -7.78 -0.05
C VAL A 190 13.73 -8.86 -0.82
N LEU A 191 14.40 -9.73 -0.07
CA LEU A 191 14.98 -10.98 -0.56
C LEU A 191 14.11 -12.17 -0.14
N ARG A 192 13.96 -13.14 -1.03
CA ARG A 192 13.32 -14.44 -0.75
C ARG A 192 14.41 -15.45 -0.42
N LEU A 193 14.42 -15.93 0.82
CA LEU A 193 15.20 -17.10 1.22
C LEU A 193 14.37 -18.38 1.02
N GLY A 194 14.90 -19.33 0.27
CA GLY A 194 14.35 -20.68 0.13
C GLY A 194 15.08 -21.66 1.04
N PHE A 195 14.34 -22.39 1.89
CA PHE A 195 14.88 -23.44 2.75
C PHE A 195 14.37 -24.79 2.26
N VAL A 196 15.27 -25.66 1.79
CA VAL A 196 14.95 -26.99 1.25
C VAL A 196 15.65 -28.05 2.09
N PRO A 197 14.92 -28.92 2.82
CA PRO A 197 15.53 -29.98 3.61
C PRO A 197 16.04 -31.09 2.69
N ASP A 198 17.29 -31.50 2.89
CA ASP A 198 17.95 -32.57 2.15
C ASP A 198 18.30 -33.68 3.14
N ALA A 199 17.37 -34.64 3.27
CA ALA A 199 17.48 -35.74 4.23
C ALA A 199 18.59 -36.75 3.88
N GLN A 200 19.02 -36.82 2.61
CA GLN A 200 20.11 -37.71 2.19
C GLN A 200 21.47 -37.14 2.60
N ALA A 201 21.69 -35.84 2.37
CA ALA A 201 22.91 -35.15 2.78
C ALA A 201 22.85 -34.58 4.22
N GLN A 202 21.79 -34.87 4.98
CA GLN A 202 21.57 -34.40 6.37
C GLN A 202 21.72 -32.88 6.56
N GLN A 203 21.30 -32.11 5.56
CA GLN A 203 21.51 -30.66 5.49
C GLN A 203 20.23 -29.90 5.15
N VAL A 204 20.30 -28.58 5.23
CA VAL A 204 19.26 -27.67 4.71
C VAL A 204 19.92 -26.84 3.62
N ARG A 205 19.47 -26.99 2.38
CA ARG A 205 19.90 -26.11 1.31
C ARG A 205 19.18 -24.77 1.47
N VAL A 206 19.95 -23.70 1.67
CA VAL A 206 19.42 -22.34 1.67
C VAL A 206 19.75 -21.68 0.33
N THR A 207 18.77 -21.00 -0.26
CA THR A 207 18.90 -20.21 -1.50
C THR A 207 18.44 -18.78 -1.26
N VAL A 208 18.91 -17.84 -2.07
CA VAL A 208 18.51 -16.43 -2.02
C VAL A 208 18.09 -15.95 -3.42
N GLU A 209 16.95 -15.27 -3.50
CA GLU A 209 16.38 -14.72 -4.73
C GLU A 209 15.94 -13.26 -4.51
N PRO A 210 16.34 -12.31 -5.38
CA PRO A 210 17.33 -12.47 -6.44
C PRO A 210 18.72 -12.81 -5.86
N PRO A 211 19.63 -13.42 -6.64
CA PRO A 211 20.99 -13.67 -6.17
C PRO A 211 21.72 -12.35 -5.95
N VAL A 212 22.11 -12.07 -4.70
CA VAL A 212 22.84 -10.87 -4.32
C VAL A 212 24.33 -11.16 -4.17
N ALA A 213 25.19 -10.33 -4.76
CA ALA A 213 26.64 -10.45 -4.61
C ALA A 213 27.05 -10.22 -3.15
N GLY A 214 27.90 -11.08 -2.61
CA GLY A 214 28.30 -11.04 -1.20
C GLY A 214 27.30 -11.66 -0.22
N PHE A 215 26.19 -12.23 -0.69
CA PHE A 215 25.28 -12.98 0.17
C PHE A 215 25.88 -14.34 0.58
N ASP A 216 26.13 -14.52 1.87
CA ASP A 216 26.82 -15.66 2.45
C ASP A 216 25.84 -16.59 3.20
N LEU A 217 25.69 -17.81 2.69
CA LEU A 217 24.85 -18.87 3.25
C LEU A 217 25.68 -20.09 3.69
N ARG A 218 26.98 -19.92 3.96
CA ARG A 218 27.88 -21.03 4.35
C ARG A 218 27.47 -21.72 5.66
N GLU A 219 26.79 -21.02 6.58
CA GLU A 219 26.29 -21.56 7.85
C GLU A 219 24.77 -21.82 7.80
N ALA A 220 24.35 -22.76 6.96
CA ALA A 220 22.96 -23.21 6.87
C ALA A 220 22.45 -23.81 8.20
N PRO A 221 21.14 -23.71 8.50
CA PRO A 221 20.57 -24.27 9.73
C PRO A 221 20.68 -25.79 9.78
N LYS A 222 20.80 -26.34 10.99
CA LYS A 222 20.89 -27.79 11.19
C LYS A 222 19.57 -28.47 10.82
N LEU A 223 19.63 -29.56 10.06
CA LEU A 223 18.45 -30.39 9.80
C LEU A 223 18.06 -31.13 11.09
N THR A 224 16.75 -31.25 11.35
CA THR A 224 16.21 -31.91 12.55
C THR A 224 15.00 -32.78 12.22
N SER A 225 14.71 -33.76 13.07
CA SER A 225 13.54 -34.65 13.01
C SER A 225 12.31 -34.14 13.77
N ALA A 226 12.36 -32.92 14.30
CA ALA A 226 11.25 -32.34 15.06
C ALA A 226 10.01 -32.06 14.19
N ALA A 227 8.85 -31.84 14.81
CA ALA A 227 7.67 -31.33 14.11
C ALA A 227 7.92 -29.89 13.63
N CYS A 228 7.41 -29.52 12.45
CA CYS A 228 7.65 -28.21 11.83
C CYS A 228 7.19 -27.04 12.71
N GLY A 229 5.88 -26.89 12.95
CA GLY A 229 5.31 -25.81 13.78
C GLY A 229 5.77 -24.42 13.33
N ASN A 230 6.02 -23.51 14.29
CA ASN A 230 6.65 -22.23 13.97
C ASN A 230 8.16 -22.41 13.72
N TRP A 231 8.51 -22.74 12.48
CA TRP A 231 9.88 -23.02 12.07
C TRP A 231 10.79 -21.78 12.06
N LYS A 232 10.23 -20.57 11.88
CA LYS A 232 11.01 -19.33 11.82
C LYS A 232 11.66 -19.01 13.17
N ASP A 233 10.89 -19.04 14.26
CA ASP A 233 11.42 -18.86 15.61
C ASP A 233 12.45 -19.95 15.95
N LYS A 234 12.18 -21.20 15.55
CA LYS A 234 13.07 -22.35 15.75
C LYS A 234 14.40 -22.27 15.01
N LEU A 235 14.47 -21.51 13.91
CA LEU A 235 15.73 -21.24 13.22
C LEU A 235 16.68 -20.36 14.03
N ARG A 236 16.15 -19.52 14.94
CA ARG A 236 16.91 -18.54 15.74
C ARG A 236 17.92 -17.76 14.89
N ALA A 237 17.39 -17.10 13.85
CA ALA A 237 18.18 -16.33 12.89
C ALA A 237 18.75 -15.06 13.54
N ASP A 238 20.05 -14.81 13.34
CA ASP A 238 20.74 -13.56 13.66
C ASP A 238 21.00 -12.80 12.35
N TRP A 239 20.45 -11.58 12.27
CA TRP A 239 20.46 -10.71 11.09
C TRP A 239 21.46 -9.55 11.17
N LYS A 240 22.32 -9.49 12.21
CA LYS A 240 23.31 -8.41 12.39
C LYS A 240 24.27 -8.20 11.20
N GLN A 241 24.40 -9.20 10.34
CA GLN A 241 25.02 -9.06 9.03
C GLN A 241 23.92 -9.28 7.97
N PRO A 242 23.36 -8.22 7.37
CA PRO A 242 22.18 -8.31 6.48
C PRO A 242 22.34 -9.27 5.29
N PHE A 243 23.59 -9.51 4.88
CA PHE A 243 23.95 -10.42 3.80
C PHE A 243 24.62 -11.73 4.26
N ALA A 244 24.85 -11.93 5.55
CA ALA A 244 25.46 -13.15 6.10
C ALA A 244 24.69 -13.66 7.33
N PRO A 245 23.41 -14.00 7.18
CA PRO A 245 22.56 -14.40 8.30
C PRO A 245 23.03 -15.73 8.89
N ARG A 246 23.01 -15.82 10.23
CA ARG A 246 23.39 -17.04 10.95
C ARG A 246 22.19 -17.68 11.60
N PHE A 247 22.13 -19.01 11.60
CA PHE A 247 21.01 -19.75 12.18
C PHE A 247 21.47 -20.58 13.37
N ALA A 248 21.22 -20.10 14.59
CA ALA A 248 21.63 -20.79 15.82
C ALA A 248 20.71 -21.98 16.18
N GLY A 249 19.60 -22.15 15.47
CA GLY A 249 18.60 -23.19 15.68
C GLY A 249 18.59 -24.26 14.59
N GLY A 250 17.42 -24.88 14.38
CA GLY A 250 17.29 -26.03 13.49
C GLY A 250 16.01 -25.96 12.64
N PHE A 251 16.09 -26.51 11.43
CA PHE A 251 14.99 -26.64 10.50
C PHE A 251 14.49 -28.10 10.51
N ALA A 252 13.17 -28.29 10.58
CA ALA A 252 12.60 -29.64 10.60
C ALA A 252 12.44 -30.21 9.18
N ALA A 253 12.88 -31.45 8.96
CA ALA A 253 12.62 -32.14 7.68
C ALA A 253 11.11 -32.22 7.37
N ALA A 254 10.28 -32.35 8.41
CA ALA A 254 8.81 -32.33 8.32
C ALA A 254 8.20 -30.99 7.86
N CYS A 255 8.99 -29.92 7.68
CA CYS A 255 8.51 -28.68 7.06
C CYS A 255 8.40 -28.76 5.54
N GLY A 256 9.11 -29.69 4.88
CA GLY A 256 9.33 -29.64 3.43
C GLY A 256 10.01 -28.34 2.97
N PRO A 257 9.96 -28.01 1.67
CA PRO A 257 10.44 -26.73 1.16
C PRO A 257 9.65 -25.56 1.75
N GLN A 258 10.35 -24.54 2.26
CA GLN A 258 9.77 -23.34 2.85
C GLN A 258 10.41 -22.08 2.30
N THR A 259 9.73 -20.94 2.44
CA THR A 259 10.20 -19.63 1.98
C THR A 259 10.08 -18.57 3.07
N TRP A 260 11.11 -17.73 3.20
CA TRP A 260 11.11 -16.56 4.07
C TRP A 260 11.46 -15.31 3.25
N ASN A 261 10.49 -14.42 3.10
CA ASN A 261 10.73 -13.09 2.57
C ASN A 261 11.24 -12.20 3.70
N ILE A 262 12.44 -11.62 3.54
CA ILE A 262 13.13 -10.76 4.52
C ILE A 262 13.47 -9.43 3.87
N ALA A 263 13.45 -8.35 4.65
CA ALA A 263 14.06 -7.08 4.26
C ALA A 263 15.48 -7.02 4.86
N PRO A 264 16.56 -7.20 4.08
CA PRO A 264 17.90 -6.89 4.56
C PRO A 264 18.09 -5.38 4.66
N GLU A 265 18.86 -4.92 5.64
CA GLU A 265 19.27 -3.52 5.76
C GLU A 265 20.40 -3.22 4.76
N VAL A 266 20.08 -2.50 3.67
CA VAL A 266 20.98 -2.28 2.52
C VAL A 266 20.75 -0.90 1.88
N SER A 267 21.82 -0.24 1.44
CA SER A 267 21.78 0.85 0.45
C SER A 267 22.31 0.37 -0.92
N ASP A 268 21.66 0.73 -2.04
CA ASP A 268 22.13 0.63 -3.45
C ASP A 268 22.16 -0.80 -4.10
N ASN A 269 21.99 -1.08 -5.42
CA ASN A 269 21.63 -0.33 -6.66
C ASN A 269 21.29 -1.25 -7.87
N ALA A 270 20.40 -0.85 -8.83
CA ALA A 270 20.46 -1.07 -10.32
C ALA A 270 19.11 -1.02 -11.11
N TYR A 271 19.01 -0.25 -12.22
CA TYR A 271 18.17 -0.47 -13.46
C TYR A 271 16.68 0.04 -13.71
N VAL A 272 16.29 0.61 -14.90
CA VAL A 272 15.07 0.26 -15.77
C VAL A 272 14.59 1.23 -16.90
N GLN A 273 14.52 0.72 -18.14
CA GLN A 273 13.45 1.12 -19.08
C GLN A 273 12.65 -0.04 -19.68
N ARG A 274 11.48 -0.26 -19.03
CA ARG A 274 10.21 -0.73 -19.60
C ARG A 274 9.93 -2.25 -19.62
N LEU A 275 9.51 -2.77 -18.47
CA LEU A 275 8.59 -3.92 -18.32
C LEU A 275 7.68 -3.70 -17.08
N LEU A 276 7.07 -2.52 -16.99
CA LEU A 276 6.37 -2.07 -15.78
C LEU A 276 4.85 -2.20 -15.93
N PRO A 277 4.15 -2.74 -14.92
CA PRO A 277 2.70 -2.85 -14.95
C PRO A 277 2.05 -1.47 -14.77
N ALA A 278 0.83 -1.31 -15.30
CA ALA A 278 0.07 -0.07 -15.13
C ALA A 278 -0.44 0.10 -13.69
N LEU A 279 -0.71 1.35 -13.29
CA LEU A 279 -1.20 1.73 -11.95
C LEU A 279 -2.37 0.86 -11.47
N ALA A 280 -3.31 0.48 -12.34
CA ALA A 280 -4.42 -0.40 -11.97
C ALA A 280 -3.97 -1.75 -11.36
N VAL A 281 -2.91 -2.36 -11.89
CA VAL A 281 -2.31 -3.61 -11.37
C VAL A 281 -1.60 -3.35 -10.04
N LEU A 282 -0.92 -2.22 -9.92
CA LEU A 282 -0.19 -1.82 -8.72
C LEU A 282 -1.13 -1.51 -7.55
N VAL A 283 -2.25 -0.84 -7.82
CA VAL A 283 -3.32 -0.59 -6.85
C VAL A 283 -3.97 -1.89 -6.39
N ARG A 284 -4.17 -2.87 -7.30
CA ARG A 284 -4.55 -4.24 -6.93
C ARG A 284 -3.55 -4.85 -5.94
N ASP A 285 -2.25 -4.85 -6.23
CA ASP A 285 -1.27 -5.50 -5.34
C ASP A 285 -1.16 -4.78 -3.98
N ILE A 286 -1.22 -3.45 -3.97
CA ILE A 286 -1.31 -2.63 -2.75
C ILE A 286 -2.53 -3.01 -1.90
N ASN A 287 -3.71 -3.15 -2.52
CA ASN A 287 -4.95 -3.37 -1.76
C ASN A 287 -5.17 -4.85 -1.40
N LYS A 288 -4.95 -5.80 -2.32
CA LYS A 288 -5.05 -7.26 -2.08
C LYS A 288 -4.06 -7.75 -1.03
N TYR A 289 -2.79 -7.35 -1.13
CA TYR A 289 -1.72 -7.84 -0.24
C TYR A 289 -1.34 -6.84 0.86
N SER A 290 -1.98 -5.66 0.90
CA SER A 290 -1.75 -4.61 1.90
C SER A 290 -0.32 -4.05 1.93
N ASN A 291 0.38 -4.05 0.79
CA ASN A 291 1.80 -3.69 0.71
C ASN A 291 2.06 -2.23 1.15
N ASN A 292 2.91 -2.05 2.17
CA ASN A 292 3.22 -0.75 2.77
C ASN A 292 4.10 0.12 1.88
N VAL A 293 5.24 -0.43 1.43
CA VAL A 293 6.23 0.33 0.66
C VAL A 293 5.68 0.73 -0.70
N MET A 294 4.89 -0.13 -1.36
CA MET A 294 4.20 0.24 -2.60
C MET A 294 3.22 1.41 -2.41
N ALA A 295 2.50 1.46 -1.28
CA ALA A 295 1.61 2.59 -0.99
C ALA A 295 2.40 3.88 -0.71
N GLN A 296 3.54 3.80 -0.02
CA GLN A 296 4.44 4.94 0.21
C GLN A 296 5.04 5.47 -1.10
N GLN A 297 5.51 4.59 -1.98
CA GLN A 297 6.00 4.91 -3.34
C GLN A 297 4.95 5.68 -4.15
N VAL A 298 3.72 5.16 -4.18
CA VAL A 298 2.59 5.81 -4.87
C VAL A 298 2.25 7.16 -4.24
N PHE A 299 2.23 7.26 -2.91
CA PHE A 299 1.98 8.51 -2.19
C PHE A 299 3.02 9.60 -2.53
N LEU A 300 4.32 9.26 -2.48
CA LEU A 300 5.40 10.19 -2.85
C LEU A 300 5.36 10.56 -4.34
N THR A 301 4.94 9.65 -5.21
CA THR A 301 4.70 9.95 -6.64
C THR A 301 3.64 11.05 -6.83
N LEU A 302 2.66 11.20 -5.94
CA LEU A 302 1.66 12.28 -6.03
C LEU A 302 2.28 13.67 -5.82
N ALA A 303 3.30 13.79 -4.96
CA ALA A 303 4.05 15.04 -4.81
C ALA A 303 4.79 15.41 -6.10
N LEU A 304 5.44 14.43 -6.73
CA LEU A 304 6.14 14.62 -8.01
C LEU A 304 5.18 15.06 -9.12
N GLN A 305 4.02 14.41 -9.21
CA GLN A 305 2.97 14.76 -10.17
C GLN A 305 2.37 16.16 -9.90
N ALA A 306 2.31 16.59 -8.63
CA ALA A 306 1.93 17.95 -8.25
C ALA A 306 3.02 19.01 -8.53
N GLY A 307 4.18 18.61 -9.08
CA GLY A 307 5.26 19.51 -9.51
C GLY A 307 6.45 19.59 -8.56
N ALA A 308 6.51 18.78 -7.51
CA ALA A 308 7.70 18.70 -6.65
C ALA A 308 8.89 18.10 -7.43
N GLN A 309 10.07 18.73 -7.32
CA GLN A 309 11.31 18.16 -7.87
C GLN A 309 11.86 17.03 -6.99
N ARG A 310 11.65 17.13 -5.67
CA ARG A 310 11.97 16.11 -4.68
C ARG A 310 10.73 15.91 -3.81
N ALA A 311 10.20 14.70 -3.71
CA ALA A 311 9.04 14.39 -2.90
C ALA A 311 9.41 14.29 -1.41
N THR A 312 8.60 14.91 -0.56
CA THR A 312 8.62 14.73 0.89
C THR A 312 7.26 14.19 1.34
N TRP A 313 7.19 13.62 2.55
CA TRP A 313 5.91 13.21 3.16
C TRP A 313 4.88 14.36 3.20
N GLY A 314 5.32 15.56 3.58
CA GLY A 314 4.44 16.74 3.66
C GLY A 314 3.93 17.22 2.29
N LEU A 315 4.77 17.17 1.24
CA LEU A 315 4.34 17.51 -0.12
C LEU A 315 3.37 16.46 -0.69
N ALA A 316 3.56 15.18 -0.35
CA ALA A 316 2.64 14.11 -0.74
C ALA A 316 1.28 14.25 -0.04
N GLN A 317 1.28 14.57 1.25
CA GLN A 317 0.08 14.89 2.03
C GLN A 317 -0.66 16.08 1.40
N GLN A 318 0.05 17.19 1.16
CA GLN A 318 -0.52 18.40 0.56
C GLN A 318 -1.15 18.13 -0.82
N ALA A 319 -0.50 17.32 -1.67
CA ALA A 319 -1.04 16.95 -2.98
C ALA A 319 -2.38 16.18 -2.86
N VAL A 320 -2.49 15.27 -1.87
CA VAL A 320 -3.73 14.53 -1.60
C VAL A 320 -4.81 15.43 -1.00
N GLU A 321 -4.47 16.30 -0.04
CA GLU A 321 -5.42 17.24 0.58
C GLU A 321 -5.97 18.27 -0.43
N GLN A 322 -5.12 18.77 -1.33
CA GLN A 322 -5.53 19.65 -2.42
C GLN A 322 -6.46 18.91 -3.41
N TRP A 323 -6.16 17.65 -3.72
CA TRP A 323 -7.04 16.84 -4.56
C TRP A 323 -8.38 16.55 -3.87
N LEU A 324 -8.37 16.15 -2.60
CA LEU A 324 -9.56 15.89 -1.78
C LEU A 324 -10.49 17.11 -1.71
N SER A 325 -9.94 18.28 -1.37
CA SER A 325 -10.70 19.53 -1.26
C SER A 325 -11.30 19.97 -2.59
N THR A 326 -10.54 19.89 -3.70
CA THR A 326 -11.05 20.21 -5.05
C THR A 326 -12.11 19.24 -5.58
N HIS A 327 -12.24 18.05 -4.96
CA HIS A 327 -13.20 17.01 -5.33
C HIS A 327 -14.38 16.88 -4.36
N ASN A 328 -14.66 17.92 -3.56
CA ASN A 328 -15.72 17.95 -2.54
C ASN A 328 -15.60 16.86 -1.46
N LEU A 329 -14.38 16.38 -1.20
CA LEU A 329 -14.03 15.42 -0.17
C LEU A 329 -13.19 16.09 0.93
N SER A 330 -13.67 17.20 1.50
CA SER A 330 -12.95 17.85 2.60
C SER A 330 -12.91 16.92 3.83
N MET A 331 -11.71 16.51 4.24
CA MET A 331 -11.45 15.61 5.37
C MET A 331 -10.57 16.30 6.42
N PRO A 332 -11.11 17.26 7.19
CA PRO A 332 -10.31 18.06 8.13
C PRO A 332 -9.75 17.25 9.31
N GLY A 333 -10.22 16.02 9.53
CA GLY A 333 -9.68 15.11 10.54
C GLY A 333 -8.68 14.08 10.02
N LEU A 334 -8.39 14.09 8.71
CA LEU A 334 -7.43 13.19 8.09
C LEU A 334 -6.00 13.53 8.55
N VAL A 335 -5.29 12.54 9.09
CA VAL A 335 -3.84 12.58 9.27
C VAL A 335 -3.25 11.51 8.37
N LEU A 336 -2.68 11.94 7.24
CA LEU A 336 -2.11 11.11 6.18
C LEU A 336 -0.58 11.30 6.14
N ASP A 337 0.10 10.77 7.16
CA ASP A 337 1.54 11.00 7.39
C ASP A 337 2.46 10.24 6.42
N ASN A 338 2.11 9.00 6.08
CA ASN A 338 2.95 8.14 5.24
C ASN A 338 2.22 7.42 4.09
N GLY A 339 0.92 7.72 3.88
CA GLY A 339 0.13 7.13 2.80
C GLY A 339 -0.18 5.63 2.91
N CYS A 340 0.38 4.90 3.89
CA CYS A 340 0.17 3.45 4.03
C CYS A 340 -0.54 3.05 5.33
N GLY A 341 -0.52 3.90 6.36
CA GLY A 341 -1.20 3.64 7.64
C GLY A 341 -0.45 2.70 8.59
N LEU A 342 0.83 2.42 8.32
CA LEU A 342 1.76 1.90 9.33
C LEU A 342 2.19 3.09 10.21
N SER A 343 1.29 3.55 11.07
CA SER A 343 1.49 4.75 11.87
C SER A 343 0.66 4.69 13.15
N ARG A 344 1.19 5.26 14.23
CA ARG A 344 0.43 5.45 15.48
C ARG A 344 -0.35 6.78 15.48
N ILE A 345 0.01 7.73 14.63
CA ILE A 345 -0.60 9.07 14.54
C ILE A 345 -1.63 9.22 13.42
N ALA A 346 -1.63 8.34 12.41
CA ALA A 346 -2.63 8.37 11.35
C ALA A 346 -4.07 8.36 11.90
N ARG A 347 -4.94 9.19 11.34
CA ARG A 347 -6.35 9.36 11.76
C ARG A 347 -7.25 9.54 10.55
N ILE A 348 -8.45 8.99 10.64
CA ILE A 348 -9.60 9.26 9.77
C ILE A 348 -10.86 8.80 10.50
N SER A 349 -12.02 9.38 10.20
CA SER A 349 -13.31 8.91 10.70
C SER A 349 -13.95 7.85 9.77
N ALA A 350 -14.86 7.04 10.33
CA ALA A 350 -15.64 6.09 9.53
C ALA A 350 -16.57 6.82 8.52
N ALA A 351 -17.02 8.04 8.84
CA ALA A 351 -17.79 8.88 7.95
C ALA A 351 -16.97 9.41 6.75
N GLU A 352 -15.72 9.86 6.99
CA GLU A 352 -14.80 10.27 5.92
C GLU A 352 -14.43 9.10 5.00
N LEU A 353 -14.17 7.90 5.56
CA LEU A 353 -13.97 6.68 4.78
C LEU A 353 -15.20 6.31 3.93
N ASN A 354 -16.39 6.39 4.49
CA ASN A 354 -17.63 6.13 3.75
C ASN A 354 -17.85 7.17 2.62
N ALA A 355 -17.55 8.45 2.87
CA ALA A 355 -17.59 9.50 1.83
C ALA A 355 -16.57 9.23 0.70
N LEU A 356 -15.35 8.80 1.04
CA LEU A 356 -14.32 8.39 0.09
C LEU A 356 -14.83 7.26 -0.82
N LEU A 357 -15.35 6.18 -0.22
CA LEU A 357 -15.85 5.00 -0.93
C LEU A 357 -17.03 5.35 -1.85
N ARG A 358 -17.94 6.21 -1.40
CA ARG A 358 -19.06 6.70 -2.22
C ARG A 358 -18.57 7.57 -3.40
N SER A 359 -17.54 8.39 -3.22
CA SER A 359 -16.93 9.15 -4.32
C SER A 359 -16.22 8.21 -5.31
N ALA A 360 -15.45 7.24 -4.82
CA ALA A 360 -14.77 6.26 -5.67
C ALA A 360 -15.75 5.41 -6.49
N TRP A 361 -16.88 5.01 -5.90
CA TRP A 361 -17.96 4.31 -6.59
C TRP A 361 -18.55 5.12 -7.75
N ASN A 362 -18.74 6.42 -7.56
CA ASN A 362 -19.29 7.32 -8.56
C ASN A 362 -18.22 7.90 -9.51
N SER A 363 -17.02 7.30 -9.56
CA SER A 363 -15.90 7.78 -10.38
C SER A 363 -15.67 6.90 -11.63
N PRO A 364 -15.06 7.44 -12.70
CA PRO A 364 -14.68 6.65 -13.87
C PRO A 364 -13.70 5.50 -13.59
N VAL A 365 -12.97 5.55 -12.46
CA VAL A 365 -11.99 4.54 -12.02
C VAL A 365 -12.57 3.53 -11.02
N MET A 366 -13.90 3.51 -10.86
CA MET A 366 -14.60 2.56 -9.99
C MET A 366 -14.24 1.10 -10.29
N PRO A 367 -14.22 0.62 -11.56
CA PRO A 367 -13.94 -0.79 -11.84
C PRO A 367 -12.56 -1.24 -11.35
N GLU A 368 -11.52 -0.43 -11.59
CA GLU A 368 -10.16 -0.67 -11.13
C GLU A 368 -10.05 -0.58 -9.61
N PHE A 369 -10.71 0.42 -8.99
CA PHE A 369 -10.68 0.60 -7.55
C PHE A 369 -11.38 -0.53 -6.80
N VAL A 370 -12.61 -0.91 -7.18
CA VAL A 370 -13.38 -1.97 -6.51
C VAL A 370 -12.72 -3.34 -6.70
N SER A 371 -12.27 -3.66 -7.91
CA SER A 371 -11.58 -4.95 -8.19
C SER A 371 -10.22 -5.08 -7.49
N SER A 372 -9.59 -3.95 -7.14
CA SER A 372 -8.35 -3.95 -6.33
C SER A 372 -8.54 -4.44 -4.90
N LEU A 373 -9.74 -4.33 -4.32
CA LEU A 373 -9.99 -4.66 -2.91
C LEU A 373 -10.11 -6.19 -2.71
N PRO A 374 -9.59 -6.74 -1.59
CA PRO A 374 -9.79 -8.15 -1.23
C PRO A 374 -11.25 -8.59 -1.33
N LEU A 375 -11.47 -9.79 -1.89
CA LEU A 375 -12.78 -10.41 -2.06
C LEU A 375 -13.03 -11.40 -0.92
N ALA A 376 -14.14 -11.22 -0.21
CA ALA A 376 -14.60 -12.07 0.89
C ALA A 376 -14.54 -13.57 0.55
N GLY A 377 -13.93 -14.35 1.45
CA GLY A 377 -13.81 -15.80 1.33
C GLY A 377 -12.83 -16.31 0.25
N GLU A 378 -12.36 -15.45 -0.65
CA GLU A 378 -11.62 -15.87 -1.86
C GLU A 378 -10.15 -15.45 -1.85
N ASP A 379 -9.84 -14.16 -1.66
CA ASP A 379 -8.49 -13.64 -1.90
C ASP A 379 -7.98 -12.58 -0.89
N GLY A 380 -6.72 -12.17 -1.11
CA GLY A 380 -6.04 -11.16 -0.32
C GLY A 380 -6.07 -11.44 1.18
N THR A 381 -6.30 -10.38 1.96
CA THR A 381 -6.44 -10.44 3.42
C THR A 381 -7.81 -10.96 3.90
N LEU A 382 -8.80 -11.13 3.02
CA LEU A 382 -10.15 -11.61 3.36
C LEU A 382 -10.40 -13.10 3.07
N ARG A 383 -9.49 -13.80 2.39
CA ARG A 383 -9.59 -15.25 2.08
C ARG A 383 -10.01 -16.18 3.24
N ARG A 384 -9.79 -15.79 4.50
CA ARG A 384 -10.15 -16.59 5.69
C ARG A 384 -11.43 -16.11 6.41
N HIS A 385 -11.93 -14.94 6.06
CA HIS A 385 -13.10 -14.26 6.64
C HIS A 385 -14.27 -14.29 5.63
N PHE A 386 -15.51 -14.13 6.11
CA PHE A 386 -16.69 -14.03 5.23
C PHE A 386 -16.80 -15.22 4.23
N ARG A 387 -16.72 -16.45 4.75
CA ARG A 387 -16.72 -17.70 3.96
C ARG A 387 -18.10 -18.35 3.84
N ASP A 388 -19.13 -17.75 4.41
CA ASP A 388 -20.50 -18.25 4.31
C ASP A 388 -21.13 -17.93 2.92
N PRO A 389 -22.17 -18.66 2.49
CA PRO A 389 -22.80 -18.44 1.19
C PRO A 389 -23.59 -17.12 1.03
N ASP A 390 -23.76 -16.34 2.10
CA ASP A 390 -24.42 -15.03 2.06
C ASP A 390 -23.40 -13.91 1.77
N THR A 391 -22.13 -14.11 2.14
CA THR A 391 -21.08 -13.07 2.07
C THR A 391 -19.89 -13.37 1.16
N ALA A 392 -19.54 -14.64 0.94
CA ALA A 392 -18.44 -15.03 0.06
C ALA A 392 -18.69 -14.52 -1.37
N GLY A 393 -17.65 -13.98 -2.01
CA GLY A 393 -17.73 -13.41 -3.37
C GLY A 393 -18.58 -12.12 -3.49
N ARG A 394 -19.07 -11.55 -2.38
CA ARG A 394 -20.02 -10.41 -2.38
C ARG A 394 -19.53 -9.15 -1.68
N ILE A 395 -18.36 -9.21 -1.02
CA ILE A 395 -17.77 -8.09 -0.29
C ILE A 395 -16.38 -7.81 -0.85
N HIS A 396 -16.17 -6.56 -1.28
CA HIS A 396 -14.88 -6.02 -1.71
C HIS A 396 -14.40 -5.01 -0.67
N ALA A 397 -13.49 -5.40 0.22
CA ALA A 397 -13.11 -4.55 1.35
C ALA A 397 -11.62 -4.63 1.74
N LYS A 398 -11.07 -3.48 2.12
CA LYS A 398 -9.70 -3.36 2.63
C LYS A 398 -9.69 -3.59 4.14
N THR A 399 -8.79 -4.46 4.60
CA THR A 399 -8.49 -4.64 6.02
C THR A 399 -7.38 -3.71 6.50
N GLY A 400 -7.37 -3.42 7.80
CA GLY A 400 -6.28 -2.78 8.52
C GLY A 400 -6.10 -3.42 9.89
N SER A 401 -4.86 -3.67 10.30
CA SER A 401 -4.54 -4.21 11.62
C SER A 401 -3.20 -3.65 12.08
N LEU A 402 -3.13 -3.27 13.35
CA LEU A 402 -1.90 -2.97 14.12
C LEU A 402 -2.13 -3.49 15.54
N ASP A 403 -1.11 -3.50 16.38
CA ASP A 403 -1.36 -3.65 17.82
C ASP A 403 -2.32 -2.56 18.32
N GLY A 404 -3.38 -2.96 19.01
CA GLY A 404 -4.48 -2.09 19.44
C GLY A 404 -5.47 -1.62 18.36
N VAL A 405 -5.35 -2.05 17.10
CA VAL A 405 -6.20 -1.55 15.98
C VAL A 405 -6.70 -2.69 15.09
N LEU A 406 -8.01 -2.71 14.80
CA LEU A 406 -8.61 -3.50 13.72
C LEU A 406 -9.55 -2.59 12.91
N SER A 407 -9.55 -2.75 11.59
CA SER A 407 -10.35 -1.91 10.68
C SER A 407 -10.73 -2.67 9.41
N LEU A 408 -11.92 -2.39 8.89
CA LEU A 408 -12.45 -2.95 7.65
C LEU A 408 -13.35 -1.92 6.96
N ALA A 409 -13.10 -1.60 5.69
CA ALA A 409 -13.95 -0.71 4.92
C ALA A 409 -14.00 -1.09 3.44
N GLY A 410 -15.16 -0.89 2.81
CA GLY A 410 -15.35 -1.25 1.40
C GLY A 410 -16.82 -1.31 0.98
N TYR A 411 -17.11 -2.23 0.06
CA TYR A 411 -18.40 -2.42 -0.58
C TYR A 411 -18.96 -3.81 -0.31
N ALA A 412 -20.27 -3.92 -0.19
CA ALA A 412 -20.99 -5.19 -0.07
C ALA A 412 -22.22 -5.21 -1.00
N GLN A 413 -22.57 -6.38 -1.56
CA GLN A 413 -23.74 -6.57 -2.41
C GLN A 413 -24.63 -7.73 -1.94
N THR A 414 -25.88 -7.41 -1.58
CA THR A 414 -26.87 -8.39 -1.07
C THR A 414 -27.32 -9.37 -2.15
N ARG A 415 -28.11 -10.38 -1.78
CA ARG A 415 -28.69 -11.32 -2.76
C ARG A 415 -29.71 -10.67 -3.69
N ALA A 416 -30.47 -9.69 -3.21
CA ALA A 416 -31.35 -8.86 -4.04
C ALA A 416 -30.58 -7.90 -4.97
N GLY A 417 -29.25 -7.82 -4.84
CA GLY A 417 -28.39 -6.98 -5.67
C GLY A 417 -28.17 -5.57 -5.13
N GLN A 418 -28.79 -5.22 -3.99
CA GLN A 418 -28.59 -3.94 -3.31
C GLN A 418 -27.13 -3.77 -2.91
N ARG A 419 -26.57 -2.56 -3.08
CA ARG A 419 -25.16 -2.28 -2.81
C ARG A 419 -24.96 -1.25 -1.71
N TYR A 420 -23.96 -1.49 -0.87
CA TYR A 420 -23.66 -0.71 0.31
C TYR A 420 -22.19 -0.30 0.33
N THR A 421 -21.91 0.89 0.87
CA THR A 421 -20.61 1.24 1.44
C THR A 421 -20.63 1.03 2.94
N PHE A 422 -19.52 0.56 3.50
CA PHE A 422 -19.38 0.40 4.94
C PHE A 422 -17.96 0.68 5.42
N ALA A 423 -17.84 1.11 6.68
CA ALA A 423 -16.58 1.29 7.38
C ALA A 423 -16.76 0.90 8.86
N ALA A 424 -15.88 0.04 9.36
CA ALA A 424 -15.83 -0.40 10.76
C ALA A 424 -14.39 -0.20 11.28
N LEU A 425 -14.25 0.59 12.35
CA LEU A 425 -12.97 0.93 12.98
C LEU A 425 -13.03 0.54 14.46
N VAL A 426 -11.98 -0.10 14.98
CA VAL A 426 -11.85 -0.50 16.39
C VAL A 426 -10.45 -0.12 16.88
N ASN A 427 -10.37 0.65 17.96
CA ASN A 427 -9.13 1.08 18.61
C ASN A 427 -9.20 0.73 20.10
N ASP A 428 -8.79 -0.48 20.44
CA ASP A 428 -8.73 -1.02 21.81
C ASP A 428 -7.55 -2.01 21.88
N PRO A 429 -6.82 -2.16 23.00
CA PRO A 429 -5.76 -3.17 23.14
C PRO A 429 -6.17 -4.60 22.77
N ARG A 430 -7.47 -4.93 22.77
CA ARG A 430 -8.01 -6.24 22.37
C ARG A 430 -8.59 -6.27 20.95
N ALA A 431 -8.35 -5.24 20.12
CA ALA A 431 -8.95 -5.11 18.79
C ALA A 431 -8.75 -6.33 17.87
N GLY A 432 -7.68 -7.12 18.04
CA GLY A 432 -7.50 -8.39 17.32
C GLY A 432 -8.63 -9.42 17.55
N GLY A 433 -9.36 -9.32 18.67
CA GLY A 433 -10.55 -10.11 18.98
C GLY A 433 -11.86 -9.56 18.39
N ALA A 434 -11.85 -8.43 17.68
CA ALA A 434 -13.07 -7.79 17.17
C ALA A 434 -13.60 -8.36 15.84
N TRP A 435 -12.92 -9.35 15.24
CA TRP A 435 -13.37 -9.98 13.98
C TRP A 435 -14.83 -10.47 14.01
N PRO A 436 -15.33 -11.17 15.06
CA PRO A 436 -16.73 -11.55 15.14
C PRO A 436 -17.71 -10.37 15.14
N ALA A 437 -17.29 -9.19 15.64
CA ALA A 437 -18.13 -7.99 15.62
C ALA A 437 -18.16 -7.33 14.22
N LEU A 438 -17.03 -7.34 13.50
CA LEU A 438 -16.96 -6.92 12.10
C LEU A 438 -17.76 -7.87 11.19
N GLU A 439 -17.69 -9.18 11.44
CA GLU A 439 -18.47 -10.19 10.70
C GLU A 439 -19.97 -10.05 11.01
N ALA A 440 -20.36 -9.93 12.29
CA ALA A 440 -21.76 -9.67 12.67
C ALA A 440 -22.31 -8.36 12.10
N PHE A 441 -21.47 -7.31 11.99
CA PHE A 441 -21.88 -6.03 11.41
C PHE A 441 -22.24 -6.16 9.93
N VAL A 442 -21.43 -6.87 9.14
CA VAL A 442 -21.68 -7.05 7.71
C VAL A 442 -22.79 -8.08 7.46
N ASN A 443 -22.72 -9.24 8.12
CA ASN A 443 -23.70 -10.31 7.95
C ASN A 443 -25.11 -9.84 8.35
N GLY A 444 -25.21 -9.01 9.40
CA GLY A 444 -26.49 -8.49 9.90
C GLY A 444 -27.30 -7.70 8.87
N PHE A 445 -26.67 -6.89 8.01
CA PHE A 445 -27.39 -6.18 6.94
C PHE A 445 -27.51 -6.99 5.65
N MET A 446 -26.59 -7.92 5.40
CA MET A 446 -26.61 -8.81 4.23
C MET A 446 -27.77 -9.83 4.26
N GLN A 447 -28.28 -10.14 5.45
CA GLN A 447 -29.41 -11.07 5.65
C GLN A 447 -30.78 -10.38 5.69
N THR A 448 -30.84 -9.06 5.87
CA THR A 448 -32.09 -8.29 5.97
C THR A 448 -32.58 -7.66 4.66
N ALA A 449 -31.91 -7.94 3.52
CA ALA A 449 -32.03 -7.14 2.29
C ALA A 449 -31.91 -7.95 0.98
#